data_AF-A0A0S8CLC1-F1
#
_entry.id   AF-A0A0S8CLC1-F1
#
_cell.length_a   1.000
_cell.length_b   1.000
_cell.length_c   1.000
_cell.angle_alpha   90.00
_cell.angle_beta   90.00
_cell.angle_gamma   90.00
#
_symmetry.space_group_name_H-M   'P 1'
#
loop_
_entity.id
_entity.type
_entity.pdbx_description
1 polymer ?
#
loop_
_entity_poly.entity_id
_entity_poly.type
_entity_poly.pdbx_seq_one_letter_code
_entity_poly.pdbx_strand_id
1 'polypeptide(L)' 'MITVGGLLRFLGQQKNFALINPDSGKLATYFEILLNDKDIWFYPTGLDTSLSNGDSIHINLIPIGGG' A
#
# COMPACT_ATOMS: atom_id res chain seq x y z
N MET A 1 14.57 5.09 7.66
CA MET A 1 13.13 5.17 8.02
C MET A 1 12.37 4.45 6.93
N ILE A 2 11.56 3.46 7.27
CA ILE A 2 10.79 2.67 6.28
C ILE A 2 9.42 3.33 6.16
N THR A 3 8.96 3.57 4.93
CA THR A 3 7.60 4.09 4.67
C THR A 3 6.70 2.97 4.15
N VAL A 4 5.38 3.18 4.23
CA VAL A 4 4.39 2.28 3.63
C VAL A 4 4.71 2.02 2.15
N GLY A 5 4.92 3.07 1.36
CA GLY A 5 5.25 2.96 -0.06
C GLY A 5 6.59 2.28 -0.31
N GLY A 6 7.57 2.43 0.58
CA GLY A 6 8.83 1.69 0.51
C GLY A 6 8.61 0.19 0.69
N LEU A 7 7.80 -0.20 1.68
CA LEU A 7 7.44 -1.59 1.92
C LEU A 7 6.66 -2.19 0.74
N LEU A 8 5.67 -1.48 0.20
CA LEU A 8 4.88 -1.97 -0.94
C LEU A 8 5.74 -2.20 -2.19
N ARG A 9 6.73 -1.34 -2.46
CA ARG A 9 7.68 -1.55 -3.56
C ARG A 9 8.55 -2.78 -3.32
N PHE A 10 9.08 -2.94 -2.11
CA PHE A 10 9.88 -4.09 -1.72
C PHE A 10 9.09 -5.42 -1.88
N LEU A 11 7.87 -5.47 -1.34
CA LEU A 11 7.00 -6.64 -1.46
C LEU A 11 6.61 -6.92 -2.91
N GLY A 12 6.31 -5.88 -3.67
CA GLY A 12 5.95 -6.02 -5.07
C GLY A 12 7.07 -6.62 -5.92
N GLN A 13 8.31 -6.20 -5.69
CA GLN A 13 9.50 -6.81 -6.31
C GLN A 13 9.67 -8.27 -5.88
N GLN A 14 9.55 -8.56 -4.58
CA GLN A 14 9.73 -9.91 -4.05
C GLN A 14 8.67 -10.90 -4.56
N LYS A 15 7.46 -10.43 -4.85
CA LYS A 15 6.31 -11.24 -5.29
C LYS A 15 6.05 -11.17 -6.79
N ASN A 16 6.89 -10.45 -7.55
CA ASN A 16 6.70 -10.18 -8.97
C ASN A 16 5.28 -9.63 -9.28
N PHE A 17 4.82 -8.70 -8.44
CA PHE A 17 3.47 -8.15 -8.49
C PHE A 17 3.50 -6.63 -8.23
N ALA A 18 2.95 -5.82 -9.15
CA ALA A 18 3.06 -4.36 -9.07
C ALA A 18 1.97 -3.74 -8.18
N LEU A 19 2.28 -3.48 -6.90
CA LEU A 19 1.41 -2.74 -5.97
C LEU A 19 1.47 -1.22 -6.21
N ILE A 20 2.64 -0.71 -6.58
CA ILE A 20 2.85 0.68 -6.99
C ILE A 20 3.12 0.69 -8.49
N ASN A 21 2.37 1.50 -9.21
CA ASN A 21 2.58 1.68 -10.64
C ASN A 21 3.95 2.39 -10.85
N PRO A 22 4.87 1.80 -11.64
CA PRO A 22 6.23 2.31 -11.78
C PRO A 22 6.31 3.67 -12.49
N ASP A 23 5.37 3.96 -13.39
CA ASP A 23 5.38 5.19 -14.19
C ASP A 23 4.82 6.39 -13.41
N SER A 24 3.76 6.16 -12.63
CA SER A 24 3.07 7.21 -11.88
C SER A 24 3.54 7.33 -10.42
N GLY A 25 4.20 6.30 -9.88
CA GLY A 25 4.56 6.21 -8.47
C GLY A 25 3.36 6.08 -7.52
N LYS A 26 2.15 5.91 -8.06
CA LYS A 26 0.90 5.80 -7.29
C LYS A 26 0.53 4.36 -7.00
N LEU A 27 -0.32 4.17 -5.98
CA LEU A 27 -0.95 2.88 -5.71
C LEU A 27 -1.73 2.41 -6.95
N ALA A 28 -1.59 1.13 -7.30
CA ALA A 28 -2.35 0.53 -8.38
C ALA A 28 -3.86 0.52 -8.03
N THR A 29 -4.71 0.82 -9.01
CA THR A 29 -6.14 1.17 -8.83
C THR A 29 -7.00 0.11 -8.14
N TYR A 30 -6.56 -1.16 -8.14
CA TYR A 30 -7.29 -2.28 -7.56
C TYR A 30 -6.84 -2.64 -6.15
N PHE A 31 -6.07 -1.77 -5.50
CA PHE A 31 -5.60 -1.98 -4.14
C PHE A 31 -6.14 -0.93 -3.19
N GLU A 32 -6.53 -1.41 -2.02
CA GLU A 32 -6.74 -0.61 -0.82
C GLU A 32 -5.65 -0.97 0.19
N ILE A 33 -5.10 0.05 0.85
CA ILE A 33 -4.06 -0.12 1.87
C ILE A 33 -4.58 0.45 3.17
N LEU A 34 -4.65 -0.41 4.19
CA LEU A 34 -4.98 -0.01 5.54
C LEU A 34 -3.71 -0.06 6.41
N LEU A 35 -3.46 1.00 7.15
CA LEU A 35 -2.45 1.05 8.21
C LEU A 35 -3.19 1.09 9.55
N ASN A 36 -2.98 0.09 10.40
CA ASN A 36 -3.69 -0.07 11.68
C ASN A 36 -5.21 0.08 11.53
N ASP A 37 -5.78 -0.69 10.58
CA ASP A 37 -7.22 -0.72 10.24
C ASP A 37 -7.80 0.61 9.72
N LYS A 38 -6.94 1.58 9.38
CA LYS A 38 -7.34 2.88 8.83
C LYS A 38 -6.81 3.04 7.40
N ASP A 39 -7.67 3.50 6.50
CA ASP A 39 -7.26 3.78 5.11
C ASP A 39 -6.08 4.78 5.08
N ILE A 40 -5.08 4.45 4.27
CA ILE A 40 -3.81 5.17 4.22
C ILE A 40 -3.98 6.63 3.79
N TRP A 41 -5.02 6.97 3.04
CA TRP A 41 -5.30 8.33 2.58
C TRP A 41 -5.85 9.24 3.67
N PHE A 42 -6.22 8.69 4.84
CA PHE A 42 -6.47 9.49 6.04
C PHE A 42 -5.20 9.95 6.76
N TYR A 43 -4.03 9.48 6.35
CA TYR A 43 -2.74 9.98 6.83
C TYR A 43 -2.28 11.12 5.92
N PRO A 44 -1.85 12.28 6.45
CA PRO A 44 -1.48 13.44 5.63
C PRO A 44 -0.40 13.16 4.58
N THR A 45 0.48 12.21 4.89
CA THR A 45 1.59 11.78 4.04
C THR A 45 1.27 10.57 3.16
N GLY A 46 0.08 9.97 3.28
CA GLY A 46 -0.35 8.82 2.48
C GLY A 46 0.70 7.70 2.48
N LEU A 47 1.16 7.28 1.30
CA LEU A 47 2.17 6.23 1.16
C LEU A 47 3.55 6.60 1.74
N ASP A 48 3.85 7.88 1.93
CA ASP A 48 5.10 8.33 2.55
C ASP A 48 5.03 8.28 4.09
N THR A 49 3.92 7.82 4.66
CA THR A 49 3.79 7.59 6.10
C THR A 49 4.84 6.59 6.57
N SER A 50 5.59 6.99 7.60
CA SER A 50 6.62 6.18 8.24
C SER A 50 6.01 5.04 9.05
N LEU A 51 6.64 3.87 8.98
CA LEU A 51 6.26 2.70 9.75
C LEU A 51 7.07 2.57 11.03
N SER A 52 6.39 2.09 12.07
CA SER A 52 6.92 1.79 13.38
C SER A 52 6.74 0.31 13.71
N ASN A 53 7.56 -0.20 14.64
CA ASN A 53 7.38 -1.57 15.13
C ASN A 53 6.00 -1.71 15.79
N GLY A 54 5.26 -2.74 15.41
CA GLY A 54 3.90 -2.99 15.87
C GLY A 54 2.80 -2.48 14.94
N ASP A 55 3.14 -1.69 13.91
CA ASP A 55 2.17 -1.31 12.88
C ASP A 55 1.73 -2.55 12.06
N SER A 56 0.44 -2.62 11.77
CA SER A 56 -0.15 -3.62 10.86
C SER A 56 -0.51 -2.97 9.52
N ILE A 57 -0.15 -3.64 8.43
CA ILE A 57 -0.55 -3.24 7.08
C ILE A 57 -1.43 -4.31 6.47
N HIS A 58 -2.62 -3.92 6.03
CA HIS A 58 -3.50 -4.77 5.22
C HIS A 58 -3.46 -4.29 3.77
N ILE A 59 -3.28 -5.25 2.85
CA ILE A 59 -3.27 -5.02 1.41
C ILE A 59 -4.46 -5.77 0.83
N ASN A 60 -5.51 -5.05 0.51
CA ASN A 60 -6.76 -5.62 0.02
C ASN A 60 -6.83 -5.44 -1.49
N LEU A 61 -7.20 -6.51 -2.21
CA LEU A 61 -7.62 -6.39 -3.59
C LEU A 61 -9.07 -5.90 -3.61
N ILE A 62 -9.33 -4.78 -4.27
CA ILE A 62 -10.69 -4.31 -4.50
C ILE A 62 -11.32 -5.21 -5.56
N PRO A 63 -12.34 -6.02 -5.24
CA PRO A 63 -12.97 -6.88 -6.23
C PRO A 63 -13.62 -6.03 -7.33
N ILE A 64 -13.26 -6.29 -8.58
CA ILE A 64 -13.71 -5.51 -9.75
C ILE A 64 -15.09 -5.99 -10.28
N GLY A 65 -15.83 -6.76 -9.48
CA GLY A 65 -17.15 -7.29 -9.85
C GLY A 65 -17.79 -8.09 -8.72
N GLY A 66 -19.11 -7.96 -8.57
CA GLY A 66 -19.94 -8.72 -7.64
C GLY A 66 -20.99 -9.52 -8.40
N GLY A 67 -21.03 -10.83 -8.15
CA GLY A 67 -21.95 -11.80 -8.75
C GLY A 67 -21.51 -13.22 -8.46
#